data_AF-A0A1D2II88-F1
#
_entry.id   AF-A0A1D2II88-F1
#
_cell.length_a   1.000
_cell.length_b   1.000
_cell.length_c   1.000
_cell.angle_alpha   90.00
_cell.angle_beta   90.00
_cell.angle_gamma   90.00
#
_symmetry.space_group_name_H-M   'P 1'
#
loop_
_entity.id
_entity.type
_entity.pdbx_description
1 polymer ?
#
loop_
_entity_poly.entity_id
_entity_poly.type
_entity_poly.pdbx_seq_one_letter_code
_entity_poly.pdbx_strand_id
1 'polypeptide(L)'
;MAACAAQYATKSADVSGTLGRALFCRPCQGRGATVLPHGTPLPCTACDSTGQARPLSRLAVARHVRRMIRTCWELGKLPEFAHLKLRKWAHMLGFRGHFSTKSRSHSTTLGALRAARRAWRTEQARVHSGLPESDPTTTLVVGRWDYLGSGYSPGVTLLAAHVRHRKQLERQFAAEGGC
;
A
#
# COMPACT_ATOMS: atom_id res chain seq x y z
N MET A 1 -5.45 22.77 -21.79
CA MET A 1 -4.52 22.45 -20.67
C MET A 1 -5.33 21.90 -19.51
N ALA A 2 -5.44 20.58 -19.37
CA ALA A 2 -6.17 19.95 -18.27
C ALA A 2 -5.20 19.10 -17.44
N ALA A 3 -4.83 19.60 -16.27
CA ALA A 3 -4.02 18.90 -15.29
C ALA A 3 -4.88 17.80 -14.64
N CYS A 4 -4.57 16.53 -14.92
CA CYS A 4 -5.20 15.42 -14.23
C CYS A 4 -4.27 14.92 -13.12
N ALA A 5 -4.45 15.50 -11.94
CA ALA A 5 -3.93 14.98 -10.68
C ALA A 5 -4.69 13.70 -10.34
N ALA A 6 -3.96 12.62 -10.06
CA ALA A 6 -4.58 11.36 -9.67
C ALA A 6 -3.85 10.79 -8.45
N GLN A 7 -4.48 10.98 -7.29
CA GLN A 7 -4.07 10.52 -5.98
C GLN A 7 -4.50 9.06 -5.81
N TYR A 8 -3.55 8.12 -5.80
CA TYR A 8 -3.80 6.76 -5.32
C TYR A 8 -2.52 6.07 -4.85
N ALA A 9 -2.37 6.03 -3.53
CA ALA A 9 -1.64 4.98 -2.83
C ALA A 9 -2.47 4.64 -1.60
N THR A 10 -2.97 3.39 -1.51
CA THR A 10 -3.25 2.69 -0.23
C THR A 10 -3.88 1.31 -0.41
N LYS A 11 -4.47 0.94 -1.55
CA LYS A 11 -5.17 -0.37 -1.64
C LYS A 11 -4.32 -1.59 -2.04
N SER A 12 -3.08 -1.40 -2.48
CA SER A 12 -2.10 -2.48 -2.72
C SER A 12 -1.18 -2.75 -1.52
N ALA A 13 -1.39 -2.02 -0.43
CA ALA A 13 -0.47 -1.95 0.69
C ALA A 13 -0.57 -3.18 1.62
N ASP A 14 -1.74 -3.84 1.66
CA ASP A 14 -1.97 -4.98 2.55
C ASP A 14 -1.26 -6.26 2.11
N VAL A 15 -0.98 -6.42 0.81
CA VAL A 15 -0.29 -7.63 0.29
C VAL A 15 1.23 -7.44 0.18
N SER A 16 1.70 -6.18 0.11
CA SER A 16 3.11 -5.88 -0.16
C SER A 16 3.95 -5.69 1.11
N GLY A 17 3.31 -5.50 2.27
CA GLY A 17 3.95 -4.98 3.47
C GLY A 17 4.32 -3.51 3.24
N THR A 18 3.62 -2.60 3.89
CA THR A 18 3.92 -1.16 3.79
C THR A 18 5.34 -0.87 4.24
N LEU A 19 6.25 -0.64 3.29
CA LEU A 19 7.56 -0.08 3.57
C LEU A 19 7.43 1.45 3.65
N GLY A 20 6.76 1.92 4.70
CA GLY A 20 6.58 3.36 4.95
C GLY A 20 7.88 4.09 5.34
N ARG A 21 8.93 3.34 5.67
CA ARG A 21 10.24 3.89 6.05
C ARG A 21 11.25 3.78 4.92
N ALA A 22 12.12 4.78 4.83
CA ALA A 22 13.32 4.73 4.02
C ALA A 22 14.17 3.48 4.35
N LEU A 23 14.67 2.81 3.31
CA LEU A 23 15.55 1.64 3.46
C LEU A 23 17.04 2.01 3.45
N PHE A 24 17.38 3.27 3.16
CA PHE A 24 18.75 3.74 3.09
C PHE A 24 19.26 4.21 4.44
N CYS A 25 20.54 3.98 4.71
CA CYS A 25 21.25 4.53 5.85
C CYS A 25 21.23 6.06 5.75
N ARG A 26 20.64 6.72 6.76
CA ARG A 26 20.52 8.19 6.81
C ARG A 26 21.88 8.89 6.83
N PRO A 27 22.86 8.49 7.69
CA PRO A 27 24.18 9.09 7.73
C PRO A 27 24.88 9.22 6.36
N CYS A 28 24.97 8.14 5.59
CA CYS A 28 25.61 8.16 4.26
C CYS A 28 24.62 8.41 3.11
N GLN A 29 23.34 8.66 3.40
CA GLN A 29 22.25 8.75 2.43
C GLN A 29 22.20 7.58 1.42
N GLY A 30 22.49 6.36 1.90
CA GLY A 30 22.48 5.17 1.06
C GLY A 30 23.73 4.91 0.21
N ARG A 31 24.77 5.75 0.30
CA ARG A 31 26.01 5.56 -0.47
C ARG A 31 26.89 4.43 0.04
N GLY A 32 26.86 4.13 1.34
CA GLY A 32 27.81 3.22 2.00
C GLY A 32 29.13 3.92 2.38
N ALA A 33 29.32 5.16 1.94
CA ALA A 33 30.46 5.99 2.30
C ALA A 33 30.05 7.46 2.39
N THR A 34 30.80 8.23 3.14
CA THR A 34 30.76 9.69 3.14
C THR A 34 31.97 10.22 2.39
N VAL A 35 31.75 11.16 1.47
CA VAL A 35 32.85 11.80 0.73
C VAL A 35 33.30 13.01 1.54
N LEU A 36 34.57 13.02 1.94
CA LEU A 36 35.18 14.16 2.61
C LEU A 36 35.41 15.33 1.62
N PRO A 37 35.66 16.56 2.10
CA PRO A 37 35.89 17.72 1.23
C PRO A 37 37.00 17.52 0.19
N HIS A 38 38.01 16.73 0.51
CA HIS A 38 39.13 16.37 -0.37
C HIS A 38 38.86 15.15 -1.26
N GLY A 39 37.61 14.69 -1.37
CA GLY A 39 37.19 13.63 -2.31
C GLY A 39 37.40 12.19 -1.83
N THR A 40 38.14 11.96 -0.75
CA THR A 40 38.40 10.61 -0.23
C THR A 40 37.11 10.01 0.37
N PRO A 41 36.68 8.82 -0.08
CA PRO A 41 35.52 8.14 0.47
C PRO A 41 35.88 7.48 1.81
N LEU A 42 35.19 7.85 2.89
CA LEU A 42 35.26 7.14 4.16
C LEU A 42 34.11 6.13 4.27
N PRO A 43 34.40 4.86 4.62
CA PRO A 43 33.37 3.85 4.81
C PRO A 43 32.40 4.26 5.93
N CYS A 44 31.11 4.06 5.70
CA CYS A 44 30.10 4.41 6.69
C CYS A 44 30.00 3.32 7.76
N THR A 45 30.50 3.61 8.96
CA THR A 45 30.46 2.72 10.12
C THR A 45 29.04 2.44 10.62
N ALA A 46 28.11 3.39 10.46
CA ALA A 46 26.72 3.20 10.88
C ALA A 46 25.97 2.11 10.10
N CYS A 47 26.48 1.68 8.94
CA CYS A 47 25.86 0.65 8.11
C CYS A 47 26.87 -0.36 7.55
N ASP A 48 28.08 -0.41 8.09
CA ASP A 48 29.19 -1.25 7.61
C ASP A 48 29.36 -1.20 6.08
N SER A 49 29.34 0.02 5.54
CA SER A 49 29.44 0.31 4.11
C SER A 49 28.34 -0.25 3.19
N THR A 50 27.30 -0.89 3.74
CA THR A 50 26.20 -1.43 2.93
C THR A 50 25.29 -0.34 2.34
N GLY A 51 25.26 0.83 2.98
CA GLY A 51 24.32 1.90 2.70
C GLY A 51 22.88 1.58 3.12
N GLN A 52 22.62 0.42 3.70
CA GLN A 52 21.27 -0.02 4.09
C GLN A 52 20.99 0.40 5.54
N ALA A 53 19.76 0.83 5.84
CA ALA A 53 19.36 1.10 7.23
C ALA A 53 19.26 -0.20 8.05
N ARG A 54 18.90 -1.30 7.40
CA ARG A 54 18.88 -2.66 7.92
C ARG A 54 19.13 -3.63 6.77
N PRO A 55 19.67 -4.84 7.03
CA PRO A 55 19.87 -5.84 5.98
C PRO A 55 18.57 -6.13 5.22
N LEU A 56 18.61 -6.02 3.88
CA LEU A 56 17.45 -6.28 3.02
C LEU A 56 16.87 -7.71 3.19
N SER A 57 17.70 -8.66 3.61
CA SER A 57 17.30 -10.04 3.92
C SER A 57 16.29 -10.13 5.08
N ARG A 58 16.29 -9.15 5.99
CA ARG A 58 15.40 -9.11 7.18
C ARG A 58 14.08 -8.37 6.93
N LEU A 59 13.78 -7.96 5.69
CA LEU A 59 12.51 -7.31 5.37
C LEU A 59 11.35 -8.33 5.38
N ALA A 60 10.35 -8.09 6.23
CA ALA A 60 9.10 -8.84 6.29
C ALA A 60 8.17 -8.43 5.13
N VAL A 61 8.56 -8.79 3.91
CA VAL A 61 7.82 -8.52 2.67
C VAL A 61 7.83 -9.77 1.80
N ALA A 62 6.90 -9.84 0.85
CA ALA A 62 6.84 -10.93 -0.11
C ALA A 62 8.18 -11.10 -0.87
N ARG A 63 8.50 -12.35 -1.24
CA ARG A 63 9.77 -12.70 -1.92
C ARG A 63 10.04 -11.84 -3.15
N HIS A 64 9.02 -11.60 -3.97
CA HIS A 64 9.13 -10.81 -5.20
C HIS A 64 9.45 -9.34 -4.90
N VAL A 65 8.78 -8.73 -3.90
CA VAL A 65 9.06 -7.37 -3.42
C VAL A 65 10.51 -7.23 -2.99
N ARG A 66 11.02 -8.18 -2.18
CA ARG A 66 12.43 -8.19 -1.76
C ARG A 66 13.40 -8.29 -2.95
N ARG A 67 13.03 -9.02 -4.01
CA ARG A 67 13.84 -9.11 -5.22
C ARG A 67 13.90 -7.77 -5.96
N MET A 68 12.77 -7.09 -6.12
CA MET A 68 12.72 -5.75 -6.73
C MET A 68 13.57 -4.74 -5.95
N ILE A 69 13.46 -4.72 -4.62
CA ILE A 69 14.24 -3.83 -3.75
C ILE A 69 15.75 -4.08 -3.92
N ARG A 70 16.17 -5.34 -3.98
CA ARG A 70 17.57 -5.70 -4.24
C ARG A 70 18.02 -5.19 -5.61
N THR A 71 17.21 -5.37 -6.66
CA THR A 71 17.50 -4.83 -7.99
C THR A 71 17.68 -3.32 -7.98
N CYS A 72 16.83 -2.57 -7.26
CA CYS A 72 17.02 -1.12 -7.08
C CYS A 72 18.37 -0.77 -6.42
N TRP A 73 18.85 -1.62 -5.49
CA TRP A 73 20.13 -1.41 -4.81
C TRP A 73 21.32 -1.62 -5.74
N GLU A 74 21.29 -2.69 -6.52
CA GLU A 74 22.32 -3.03 -7.50
C GLU A 74 22.39 -1.99 -8.61
N LEU A 75 21.25 -1.67 -9.25
CA LEU A 75 21.20 -0.63 -10.29
C LEU A 75 21.58 0.74 -9.76
N GLY A 76 21.25 1.03 -8.49
CA GLY A 76 21.64 2.28 -7.84
C GLY A 76 23.14 2.42 -7.55
N LYS A 77 23.97 1.39 -7.81
CA LYS A 77 25.45 1.50 -7.81
C LYS A 77 25.98 2.06 -9.13
N LEU A 78 25.22 1.93 -10.21
CA LEU A 78 25.68 2.31 -11.54
C LEU A 78 25.53 3.82 -11.74
N PRO A 79 26.59 4.51 -12.22
CA PRO A 79 26.56 5.96 -12.42
C PRO A 79 25.53 6.40 -13.46
N GLU A 80 25.27 5.58 -14.48
CA GLU A 80 24.24 5.81 -15.50
C GLU A 80 22.83 5.99 -14.91
N PHE A 81 22.53 5.32 -13.79
CA PHE A 81 21.23 5.40 -13.11
C PHE A 81 21.24 6.34 -11.90
N ALA A 82 22.30 7.12 -11.67
CA ALA A 82 22.42 8.01 -10.51
C ALA A 82 21.25 9.02 -10.42
N HIS A 83 20.79 9.53 -11.57
CA HIS A 83 19.69 10.49 -11.68
C HIS A 83 18.34 9.91 -11.19
N LEU A 84 18.13 8.60 -11.30
CA LEU A 84 16.91 7.91 -10.85
C LEU A 84 16.82 7.78 -9.32
N LYS A 85 17.96 7.89 -8.61
CA LYS A 85 18.04 7.80 -7.14
C LYS A 85 17.38 6.52 -6.59
N LEU A 86 17.58 5.38 -7.25
CA LEU A 86 16.89 4.11 -6.97
C LEU A 86 16.97 3.66 -5.51
N ARG A 87 18.14 3.80 -4.85
CA ARG A 87 18.29 3.46 -3.41
C ARG A 87 17.41 4.31 -2.50
N LYS A 88 17.22 5.59 -2.83
CA LYS A 88 16.35 6.51 -2.07
C LYS A 88 14.89 6.06 -2.14
N TRP A 89 14.46 5.58 -3.30
CA TRP A 89 13.08 5.20 -3.60
C TRP A 89 12.84 3.69 -3.55
N ALA A 90 13.80 2.89 -3.08
CA ALA A 90 13.66 1.42 -3.04
C ALA A 90 12.48 0.96 -2.18
N HIS A 91 12.14 1.71 -1.13
CA HIS A 91 10.93 1.48 -0.32
C HIS A 91 9.62 1.63 -1.12
N MET A 92 9.65 2.40 -2.22
CA MET A 92 8.59 2.54 -3.22
C MET A 92 8.90 1.75 -4.51
N LEU A 93 9.70 0.68 -4.41
CA LEU A 93 10.10 -0.17 -5.55
C LEU A 93 10.84 0.58 -6.67
N GLY A 94 11.55 1.66 -6.32
CA GLY A 94 12.36 2.45 -7.25
C GLY A 94 11.61 3.58 -7.96
N PHE A 95 10.30 3.77 -7.71
CA PHE A 95 9.50 4.80 -8.34
C PHE A 95 9.31 6.03 -7.45
N ARG A 96 9.66 7.20 -7.98
CA ARG A 96 9.53 8.51 -7.33
C ARG A 96 8.16 9.15 -7.62
N GLY A 97 7.07 8.41 -7.41
CA GLY A 97 5.71 8.85 -7.75
C GLY A 97 4.68 7.73 -7.81
N HIS A 98 3.61 7.94 -8.58
CA HIS A 98 2.55 6.95 -8.76
C HIS A 98 3.06 5.77 -9.60
N PHE A 99 2.97 4.56 -9.02
CA PHE A 99 3.38 3.30 -9.66
C PHE A 99 2.59 2.96 -10.93
N SER A 100 1.46 3.64 -11.17
CA SER A 100 0.63 3.41 -12.35
C SER A 100 0.76 4.57 -13.34
N THR A 101 1.46 4.31 -14.44
CA THR A 101 1.24 5.05 -15.68
C THR A 101 0.05 4.40 -16.39
N LYS A 102 -1.06 5.13 -16.54
CA LYS A 102 -2.16 4.66 -17.38
C LYS A 102 -1.81 4.95 -18.84
N SER A 103 -1.39 3.94 -19.58
CA SER A 103 -1.48 3.99 -21.05
C SER A 103 -2.95 4.08 -21.46
N ARG A 104 -3.31 5.04 -22.32
CA ARG A 104 -4.68 5.17 -22.84
C ARG A 104 -5.12 3.95 -23.67
N SER A 105 -4.18 3.29 -24.35
CA SER A 105 -4.48 2.15 -25.23
C SER A 105 -4.50 0.80 -24.51
N HIS A 106 -3.80 0.67 -23.38
CA HIS A 106 -3.60 -0.63 -22.73
C HIS A 106 -4.12 -0.71 -21.30
N SER A 107 -4.62 0.39 -20.71
CA SER A 107 -5.07 0.40 -19.32
C SER A 107 -6.59 0.48 -19.23
N THR A 108 -7.21 -0.47 -18.53
CA THR A 108 -8.61 -0.34 -18.10
C THR A 108 -8.75 0.75 -17.02
N THR A 109 -9.93 1.35 -16.91
CA THR A 109 -10.15 2.37 -15.89
C THR A 109 -10.37 1.73 -14.51
N LEU A 110 -9.95 2.41 -13.44
CA LEU A 110 -10.27 1.98 -12.08
C LEU A 110 -11.80 1.91 -11.85
N GLY A 111 -12.57 2.73 -12.58
CA GLY A 111 -14.03 2.69 -12.58
C GLY A 111 -14.56 1.36 -13.14
N ALA A 112 -14.07 0.94 -14.31
CA ALA A 112 -14.43 -0.35 -14.91
C ALA A 112 -14.07 -1.52 -13.99
N LEU A 113 -12.87 -1.52 -13.39
CA LEU A 113 -12.48 -2.55 -12.42
C LEU A 113 -13.36 -2.56 -11.16
N ARG A 114 -13.79 -1.39 -10.67
CA ARG A 114 -14.71 -1.29 -9.52
C ARG A 114 -16.11 -1.80 -9.90
N ALA A 115 -16.60 -1.47 -11.09
CA ALA A 115 -17.88 -1.94 -11.59
C ALA A 115 -17.89 -3.47 -11.74
N ALA A 116 -16.86 -4.05 -12.37
CA ALA A 116 -16.71 -5.50 -12.50
C ALA A 116 -16.70 -6.21 -11.14
N ARG A 117 -15.96 -5.66 -10.14
CA ARG A 117 -15.96 -6.22 -8.77
C ARG A 117 -17.31 -6.10 -8.09
N ARG A 118 -18.06 -5.01 -8.29
CA ARG A 118 -19.41 -4.87 -7.73
C ARG A 118 -20.35 -5.90 -8.35
N ALA A 119 -20.38 -6.01 -9.68
CA ALA A 119 -21.18 -7.00 -10.39
C ALA A 119 -20.89 -8.42 -9.90
N TRP A 120 -19.60 -8.79 -9.80
CA TRP A 120 -19.21 -10.09 -9.26
C TRP A 120 -19.69 -10.31 -7.82
N ARG A 121 -19.53 -9.32 -6.92
CA ARG A 121 -20.01 -9.46 -5.54
C ARG A 121 -21.53 -9.56 -5.45
N THR A 122 -22.26 -8.79 -6.24
CA THR A 122 -23.72 -8.87 -6.32
C THR A 122 -24.15 -10.26 -6.75
N GLU A 123 -23.49 -10.82 -7.77
CA GLU A 123 -23.75 -12.17 -8.25
C GLU A 123 -23.43 -13.23 -7.19
N GLN A 124 -22.28 -13.12 -6.52
CA GLN A 124 -21.94 -14.04 -5.43
C GLN A 124 -22.94 -13.97 -4.27
N ALA A 125 -23.41 -12.77 -3.90
CA ALA A 125 -24.42 -12.60 -2.86
C ALA A 125 -25.78 -13.19 -3.28
N ARG A 126 -26.15 -13.05 -4.56
CA ARG A 126 -27.35 -13.64 -5.17
C ARG A 126 -27.31 -15.16 -5.07
N VAL A 127 -26.23 -15.77 -5.57
CA VAL A 127 -26.00 -17.23 -5.51
C VAL A 127 -26.02 -17.73 -4.08
N HIS A 128 -25.34 -17.04 -3.16
CA HIS A 128 -25.31 -17.42 -1.75
C HIS A 128 -26.70 -17.35 -1.08
N SER A 129 -27.56 -16.43 -1.51
CA SER A 129 -28.92 -16.27 -0.99
C SER A 129 -29.95 -17.15 -1.71
N GLY A 130 -29.52 -18.01 -2.66
CA GLY A 130 -30.42 -18.85 -3.45
C GLY A 130 -31.36 -18.09 -4.37
N LEU A 131 -31.06 -16.82 -4.68
CA LEU A 131 -31.90 -15.99 -5.54
C LEU A 131 -31.76 -16.41 -7.01
N PRO A 132 -32.87 -16.43 -7.78
CA PRO A 132 -32.86 -16.81 -9.18
C PRO A 132 -32.04 -15.83 -10.02
N GLU A 133 -31.71 -16.24 -11.25
CA GLU A 133 -30.99 -15.38 -12.18
C GLU A 133 -31.76 -14.11 -12.51
N SER A 134 -31.05 -12.98 -12.52
CA SER A 134 -31.64 -11.68 -12.82
C SER A 134 -31.92 -11.61 -14.31
N ASP A 135 -33.13 -11.98 -14.71
CA ASP A 135 -33.61 -11.82 -16.08
C ASP A 135 -34.09 -10.35 -16.29
N PRO A 136 -33.52 -9.60 -17.26
CA PRO A 136 -33.88 -8.20 -17.50
C PRO A 136 -35.33 -8.01 -17.98
N THR A 137 -36.00 -9.08 -18.39
CA THR A 137 -37.42 -9.09 -18.80
C THR A 137 -38.38 -9.40 -17.65
N THR A 138 -37.89 -9.87 -16.50
CA THR A 138 -38.72 -10.14 -15.32
C THR A 138 -38.42 -9.16 -14.19
N THR A 139 -39.47 -8.52 -13.66
CA THR A 139 -39.36 -7.66 -12.47
C THR A 139 -39.54 -8.51 -11.22
N LEU A 140 -38.50 -8.64 -10.39
CA LEU A 140 -38.62 -9.25 -9.08
C LEU A 140 -39.43 -8.31 -8.16
N VAL A 141 -40.68 -8.68 -7.87
CA VAL A 141 -41.53 -7.97 -6.90
C VAL A 141 -41.26 -8.52 -5.50
N VAL A 142 -40.50 -7.78 -4.69
CA VAL A 142 -40.34 -8.08 -3.27
C VAL A 142 -41.60 -7.63 -2.53
N GLY A 143 -42.61 -8.51 -2.48
CA GLY A 143 -43.93 -8.19 -1.93
C GLY A 143 -44.03 -8.17 -0.40
N ARG A 144 -42.99 -8.65 0.30
CA ARG A 144 -42.99 -8.70 1.76
C ARG A 144 -41.60 -8.38 2.29
N TRP A 145 -41.54 -7.35 3.14
CA TRP A 145 -40.37 -7.00 3.90
C TRP A 145 -40.67 -7.30 5.36
N ASP A 146 -40.05 -8.34 5.90
CA ASP A 146 -40.09 -8.60 7.33
C ASP A 146 -38.91 -7.89 8.00
N TYR A 147 -39.19 -7.18 9.09
CA TYR A 147 -38.14 -6.52 9.87
C TYR A 147 -37.28 -7.58 10.56
N LEU A 148 -36.04 -7.76 10.08
CA LEU A 148 -35.07 -8.71 10.64
C LEU A 148 -34.31 -8.18 11.88
N GLY A 149 -34.56 -6.92 12.27
CA GLY A 149 -33.86 -6.27 13.37
C GLY A 149 -33.01 -5.08 12.93
N SER A 150 -32.64 -4.24 13.90
CA SER A 150 -31.66 -3.17 13.74
C SER A 150 -30.62 -3.24 14.86
N GLY A 151 -29.41 -2.78 14.56
CA GLY A 151 -28.28 -2.88 15.47
C GLY A 151 -27.33 -4.02 15.10
N TYR A 152 -26.36 -4.25 15.98
CA TYR A 152 -25.35 -5.29 15.78
C TYR A 152 -25.88 -6.63 16.29
N SER A 153 -25.57 -7.72 15.57
CA SER A 153 -25.73 -9.06 16.15
C SER A 153 -24.87 -9.18 17.41
N PRO A 154 -25.18 -10.09 18.35
CA PRO A 154 -24.42 -10.20 19.60
C PRO A 154 -22.90 -10.27 19.41
N GLY A 155 -22.42 -11.04 18.42
CA GLY A 155 -21.00 -11.12 18.07
C GLY A 155 -20.43 -9.81 17.50
N VAL A 156 -21.20 -9.11 16.66
CA VAL A 156 -20.78 -7.82 16.09
C VAL A 156 -20.83 -6.71 17.15
N THR A 157 -21.69 -6.82 18.17
CA THR A 157 -21.74 -5.89 19.31
C THR A 157 -20.42 -5.90 20.08
N LEU A 158 -19.90 -7.09 20.38
CA LEU A 158 -18.60 -7.23 21.06
C LEU A 158 -17.46 -6.64 20.22
N LEU A 159 -17.45 -6.93 18.91
CA LEU A 159 -16.45 -6.37 17.99
C LEU A 159 -16.53 -4.83 17.93
N ALA A 160 -17.75 -4.29 17.83
CA ALA A 160 -17.99 -2.85 17.78
C ALA A 160 -17.62 -2.17 19.11
N ALA A 161 -17.86 -2.82 20.25
CA ALA A 161 -17.42 -2.35 21.56
C ALA A 161 -15.89 -2.29 21.65
N HIS A 162 -15.20 -3.35 21.20
CA HIS A 162 -13.74 -3.40 21.19
C HIS A 162 -13.13 -2.30 20.30
N VAL A 163 -13.66 -2.09 19.10
CA VAL A 163 -13.20 -1.02 18.19
C VAL A 163 -13.44 0.36 18.80
N ARG A 164 -14.57 0.59 19.46
CA ARG A 164 -14.88 1.85 20.16
C ARG A 164 -13.90 2.10 21.30
N HIS A 165 -13.64 1.10 22.12
CA HIS A 165 -12.70 1.17 23.23
C HIS A 165 -11.29 1.53 22.75
N ARG A 166 -10.79 0.84 21.71
CA ARG A 166 -9.47 1.14 21.14
C ARG A 166 -9.35 2.59 20.64
N LYS A 167 -10.38 3.11 19.96
CA LYS A 167 -10.41 4.51 19.50
C LYS A 167 -10.47 5.52 20.64
N GLN A 168 -11.13 5.19 21.75
CA GLN A 168 -11.16 6.06 22.94
C GLN A 168 -9.78 6.14 23.58
N LEU A 169 -9.09 5.01 23.74
CA LEU A 169 -7.72 4.97 24.24
C LEU A 169 -6.78 5.78 23.35
N GLU A 170 -6.85 5.61 22.02
CA GLU A 170 -6.05 6.40 21.07
C GLU A 170 -6.26 7.92 21.24
N ARG A 171 -7.51 8.35 21.51
CA ARG A 171 -7.82 9.77 21.77
C ARG A 171 -7.31 10.24 23.12
N GLN A 172 -7.38 9.41 24.16
CA GLN A 172 -6.87 9.72 25.49
C GLN A 172 -5.35 9.87 25.47
N PHE A 173 -4.63 8.93 24.87
CA PHE A 173 -3.18 9.04 24.70
C PHE A 173 -2.76 10.25 23.86
N ALA A 174 -3.54 10.62 22.83
CA ALA A 174 -3.28 11.83 22.06
C ALA A 174 -3.53 13.12 22.86
N ALA A 175 -4.47 13.10 23.81
CA ALA A 175 -4.73 14.22 24.72
C ALA A 175 -3.68 14.33 25.83
N GLU A 176 -3.15 13.20 26.31
CA GLU A 176 -2.15 13.14 27.39
C GLU A 176 -0.71 13.32 26.88
N GLY A 177 -0.39 12.92 25.65
CA GLY A 177 0.94 13.04 25.03
C GLY A 177 1.25 14.40 24.40
N GLY A 178 0.47 15.43 24.72
CA GLY A 178 0.66 16.82 24.27
C GLY A 178 1.19 17.71 25.38
N CYS A 179 2.43 17.46 25.81
CA CYS A 179 3.29 18.38 26.58
C CYS A 179 4.70 18.30 26.02
#